data_AF-A0A9D8TPW0-F1
#
_entry.id   AF-A0A9D8TPW0-F1
#
_cell.length_a   1.000
_cell.length_b   1.000
_cell.length_c   1.000
_cell.angle_alpha   90.00
_cell.angle_beta   90.00
_cell.angle_gamma   90.00
#
_symmetry.space_group_name_H-M   'P 1'
#
loop_
_entity.id
_entity.type
_entity.pdbx_description
1 polymer ?
#
loop_
_entity_poly.entity_id
_entity_poly.type
_entity_poly.pdbx_seq_one_letter_code
_entity_poly.pdbx_strand_id
1 'polypeptide(L)' 'PRDFPVCVCGRKPVLEIETRKPILPSEKELDENPRSRSAKLRIATKLPIPATEKRGETK' A
#
# COMPACT_ATOMS: atom_id res chain seq x y z
N PRO A 1 20.56 -3.69 -7.90
CA PRO A 1 21.40 -2.54 -8.31
C PRO A 1 20.69 -1.23 -7.95
N ARG A 2 21.41 -0.21 -7.45
CA ARG A 2 20.85 1.07 -6.97
C ARG A 2 20.49 2.05 -8.09
N ASP A 3 20.66 1.63 -9.35
CA ASP A 3 20.46 2.45 -10.56
C ASP A 3 19.06 2.32 -11.18
N PHE A 4 18.08 1.83 -10.42
CA PHE A 4 16.68 1.87 -10.85
C PHE A 4 16.15 3.31 -10.77
N PRO A 5 15.28 3.75 -11.71
CA PRO A 5 14.77 5.12 -11.71
C PRO A 5 14.05 5.43 -10.40
N VAL A 6 14.65 6.33 -9.62
CA VAL A 6 14.04 6.91 -8.41
C VAL A 6 13.09 8.02 -8.85
N CYS A 7 11.92 8.16 -8.22
CA CYS A 7 10.98 9.23 -8.60
C CYS A 7 11.64 10.61 -8.44
N VAL A 8 11.86 11.31 -9.56
CA VAL A 8 12.33 12.70 -9.58
C VAL A 8 11.20 13.71 -9.39
N CYS A 9 9.97 13.21 -9.24
CA CYS A 9 8.73 13.96 -9.20
C CYS A 9 8.54 14.83 -7.95
N GLY A 10 9.40 14.70 -6.92
CA GLY A 10 9.33 15.46 -5.66
C GLY A 10 8.11 15.20 -4.78
N ARG A 11 7.21 14.30 -5.19
CA ARG A 11 5.98 13.97 -4.45
C ARG A 11 6.32 13.23 -3.16
N LYS A 12 5.74 13.69 -2.06
CA LYS A 12 5.89 13.03 -0.76
C LYS A 12 4.95 11.81 -0.67
N PRO A 13 5.37 10.74 0.02
CA PRO A 13 4.50 9.58 0.24
C PRO A 13 3.27 10.00 1.03
N VAL A 14 2.09 9.56 0.57
CA VAL A 14 0.79 9.83 1.23
C VAL A 14 0.40 8.67 2.15
N LEU A 15 1.02 7.50 1.96
CA LEU A 15 0.73 6.27 2.67
C LEU A 15 2.03 5.66 3.18
N GLU A 16 1.96 5.04 4.36
CA GLU A 16 3.00 4.17 4.90
C GLU A 16 2.58 2.71 4.72
N ILE A 17 3.48 1.89 4.17
CA ILE A 17 3.18 0.48 3.89
C ILE A 17 3.51 -0.34 5.14
N GLU A 18 2.49 -0.90 5.78
CA GLU A 18 2.67 -1.77 6.96
C GLU A 18 3.15 -3.16 6.56
N THR A 19 2.63 -3.68 5.45
CA THR A 19 2.92 -5.03 4.98
C THR A 19 3.79 -5.00 3.73
N ARG A 20 5.11 -5.11 3.93
CA ARG A 20 6.08 -5.16 2.82
C ARG A 20 5.89 -6.39 1.93
N LYS A 21 5.56 -7.54 2.54
CA LYS A 21 5.14 -8.77 1.85
C LYS A 21 3.63 -8.93 1.97
N PRO A 22 2.92 -9.42 0.94
CA PRO A 22 1.49 -9.67 1.05
C PRO A 22 1.20 -10.75 2.09
N ILE A 23 0.12 -10.57 2.85
CA ILE A 23 -0.41 -11.59 3.74
C ILE A 23 -1.19 -12.59 2.90
N LEU A 24 -0.89 -13.87 3.08
CA LEU A 24 -1.54 -14.99 2.38
C LEU A 24 -2.63 -15.61 3.27
N PRO A 25 -3.64 -16.26 2.66
CA PRO A 25 -4.60 -17.06 3.39
C PRO A 25 -3.92 -18.20 4.15
N SER A 26 -4.52 -18.59 5.28
CA SER A 26 -4.06 -19.76 6.05
C SER A 26 -4.49 -21.07 5.37
N GLU A 27 -3.83 -22.18 5.70
CA GLU A 27 -4.16 -23.51 5.14
C GLU A 27 -5.61 -23.89 5.42
N LYS A 28 -6.09 -23.67 6.65
CA LYS A 28 -7.50 -23.90 7.03
C LYS A 28 -8.48 -23.14 6.14
N GLU A 29 -8.17 -21.88 5.83
CA GLU A 29 -9.02 -21.06 4.97
C GLU A 29 -9.02 -21.55 3.52
N LEU A 30 -7.91 -22.12 3.04
CA LEU A 30 -7.85 -22.71 1.69
C LEU A 30 -8.69 -23.98 1.57
N ASP A 31 -8.79 -24.75 2.65
CA ASP A 31 -9.62 -25.96 2.70
C ASP A 31 -11.11 -25.61 2.76
N GLU A 32 -11.50 -24.65 3.61
CA GLU A 32 -12.89 -24.19 3.74
C GLU A 32 -13.33 -23.31 2.56
N ASN A 33 -12.41 -22.55 1.97
CA ASN A 33 -12.64 -21.65 0.85
C ASN A 33 -11.51 -21.72 -0.19
N PRO A 34 -11.57 -22.68 -1.13
CA PRO A 34 -10.58 -22.82 -2.20
C PRO A 34 -10.40 -21.57 -3.08
N ARG A 35 -11.42 -20.69 -3.16
CA ARG A 35 -11.34 -19.43 -3.92
C ARG A 35 -10.39 -18.42 -3.29
N SER A 36 -10.07 -18.54 -1.99
CA SER A 36 -9.09 -17.69 -1.31
C SER A 36 -7.66 -17.92 -1.79
N ARG A 37 -7.34 -19.02 -2.49
CA ARG A 37 -5.96 -19.38 -2.90
C ARG A 37 -5.18 -18.30 -3.64
N SER A 38 -5.86 -17.41 -4.36
CA SER A 38 -5.23 -16.30 -5.08
C SER A 38 -5.19 -14.97 -4.32
N ALA A 39 -5.82 -14.89 -3.14
CA ALA A 39 -5.90 -13.66 -2.37
C ALA A 39 -4.53 -13.24 -1.82
N LYS A 40 -4.24 -11.95 -1.90
CA LYS A 40 -3.01 -11.33 -1.39
C LYS A 40 -3.38 -10.03 -0.69
N LEU A 41 -3.45 -10.05 0.64
CA LEU A 41 -3.80 -8.87 1.42
C LEU A 41 -2.59 -7.94 1.55
N ARG A 42 -2.83 -6.65 1.31
CA ARG A 42 -1.85 -5.57 1.51
C ARG A 42 -2.51 -4.45 2.31
N ILE A 43 -1.76 -3.88 3.24
CA ILE A 43 -2.22 -2.89 4.21
C ILE A 43 -1.27 -1.69 4.14
N ALA A 44 -1.86 -0.50 4.07
CA ALA A 44 -1.16 0.76 4.16
C ALA A 44 -1.96 1.74 5.01
N THR A 45 -1.25 2.52 5.83
CA THR A 45 -1.82 3.54 6.70
C THR A 45 -1.68 4.90 6.01
N LYS A 46 -2.73 5.73 6.07
CA LYS A 46 -2.63 7.09 5.55
C LYS A 46 -1.75 7.93 6.47
N LEU A 47 -0.71 8.54 5.90
CA LEU A 47 0.12 9.47 6.65
C LEU A 47 -0.69 10.72 7.01
N PRO A 48 -0.47 11.28 8.21
CA PRO A 48 -1.07 12.56 8.56
C PRO A 48 -0.63 13.60 7.54
N ILE A 49 -1.58 14.42 7.09
CA ILE A 49 -1.28 15.48 6.10
C ILE A 49 -0.27 16.42 6.77
N PRO A 50 0.95 16.61 6.22
CA PRO A 50 1.79 17.70 6.67
C PRO A 50 1.01 18.98 6.39
N ALA A 51 0.91 19.89 7.38
CA ALA A 51 0.00 21.05 7.40
C ALA A 51 0.14 22.06 6.22
N THR A 52 0.92 21.73 5.19
CA THR A 52 1.29 22.60 4.08
C THR A 52 0.50 22.40 2.79
N GLU A 53 -0.40 21.42 2.68
CA GLU A 53 -1.20 21.22 1.45
C GLU A 53 -2.69 21.16 1.77
N LYS A 54 -3.34 22.32 1.66
CA LYS A 54 -4.81 22.46 1.75
C LYS A 54 -5.45 21.60 0.66
N ARG A 55 -6.40 20.75 1.05
CA ARG A 55 -7.27 20.00 0.14
C ARG A 55 -8.16 20.99 -0.63
N GLY A 56 -7.99 21.03 -1.96
CA GLY A 56 -9.02 21.48 -2.90
C GLY A 56 -9.24 22.98 -2.99
N GLU A 57 -8.48 23.64 -3.86
CA GLU A 57 -8.95 24.85 -4.54
C GLU A 57 -9.35 24.43 -5.95
N THR A 58 -10.57 23.92 -6.08
CA THR A 58 -11.28 23.90 -7.37
C THR A 58 -11.56 25.35 -7.74
N LYS A 59 -10.96 25.80 -8.83
CA LYS A 59 -11.40 26.99 -9.56
C LYS A 59 -12.04 26.53 -10.86
#